data_AF-A0A2V8PWX7-F1
#
_entry.id   AF-A0A2V8PWX7-F1
#
_cell.length_a   1.000
_cell.length_b   1.000
_cell.length_c   1.000
_cell.angle_alpha   90.00
_cell.angle_beta   90.00
_cell.angle_gamma   90.00
#
_symmetry.space_group_name_H-M   'P 1'
#
loop_
_entity.id
_entity.type
_entity.pdbx_description
1 polymer ?
#
loop_
_entity_poly.entity_id
_entity_poly.type
_entity_poly.pdbx_seq_one_letter_code
_entity_poly.pdbx_strand_id
1 'polypeptide(L)'
;MLPEKFRLNHTAYAEPRIDEQIWEADTSEHGMECIRSEEILPTLAQMFTVECFVPFFSLSRRFFDTMYGPNYDLNVALDKALLNWIWELDVYYLSTEQLRPETFFGIYRKGT
;
A
#
# COMPACT_ATOMS: atom_id res chain seq x y z
N MET A 1 10.52 -15.84 -2.24
CA MET A 1 9.36 -16.20 -1.40
C MET A 1 9.66 -15.82 0.04
N LEU A 2 8.78 -15.07 0.71
CA LEU A 2 8.97 -14.73 2.12
C LEU A 2 8.82 -15.99 3.01
N PRO A 3 9.50 -16.07 4.16
CA PRO A 3 9.25 -17.09 5.17
C PRO A 3 7.76 -17.20 5.54
N GLU A 4 7.31 -18.41 5.90
CA GLU A 4 5.89 -18.69 6.24
C GLU A 4 5.34 -17.73 7.28
N LYS A 5 6.13 -17.37 8.30
CA LYS A 5 5.67 -16.48 9.37
C LYS A 5 5.13 -15.14 8.86
N PHE A 6 5.64 -14.63 7.73
CA PHE A 6 5.22 -13.34 7.17
C PHE A 6 4.03 -13.45 6.20
N ARG A 7 3.58 -14.67 5.91
CA ARG A 7 2.50 -14.98 4.97
C ARG A 7 1.25 -15.53 5.65
N LEU A 8 1.17 -15.45 6.98
CA LEU A 8 -0.05 -15.80 7.71
C LEU A 8 -1.09 -14.71 7.49
N ASN A 9 -2.15 -15.04 6.77
CA ASN A 9 -3.28 -14.20 6.46
C ASN A 9 -4.28 -14.20 7.61
N HIS A 10 -4.52 -13.03 8.20
CA HIS A 10 -5.40 -12.85 9.36
C HIS A 10 -6.84 -12.47 9.01
N THR A 11 -7.18 -12.22 7.74
CA THR A 11 -8.44 -11.54 7.39
C THR A 11 -9.26 -12.21 6.28
N ALA A 12 -8.65 -12.90 5.32
CA ALA A 12 -9.36 -13.42 4.15
C ALA A 12 -10.13 -14.73 4.39
N TYR A 13 -9.89 -15.40 5.52
CA TYR A 13 -10.43 -16.72 5.84
C TYR A 13 -11.09 -16.73 7.22
N ALA A 14 -11.94 -17.74 7.47
CA ALA A 14 -12.58 -17.91 8.77
C ALA A 14 -11.58 -18.18 9.92
N GLU A 15 -10.44 -18.78 9.59
CA GLU A 15 -9.31 -19.04 10.49
C GLU A 15 -8.01 -18.64 9.77
N PRO A 16 -6.98 -18.13 10.46
CA PRO A 16 -5.74 -17.73 9.81
C PRO A 16 -5.06 -18.84 9.00
N ARG A 17 -4.53 -18.51 7.82
CA ARG A 17 -3.88 -19.48 6.90
C ARG A 17 -2.58 -18.92 6.33
N ILE A 18 -1.65 -19.82 6.02
CA ILE A 18 -0.42 -19.45 5.33
C ILE A 18 -0.70 -19.41 3.82
N ASP A 19 -0.62 -18.23 3.22
CA ASP A 19 -0.82 -18.09 1.78
C ASP A 19 0.44 -18.47 1.02
N GLU A 20 0.33 -19.30 -0.03
CA GLU A 20 1.47 -19.65 -0.87
C GLU A 20 2.10 -18.42 -1.54
N GLN A 21 1.29 -17.40 -1.84
CA GLN A 21 1.71 -16.11 -2.38
C GLN A 21 1.03 -14.99 -1.61
N ILE A 22 1.66 -13.82 -1.53
CA ILE A 22 1.00 -12.64 -0.96
C ILE A 22 -0.27 -12.36 -1.76
N TRP A 23 -1.38 -12.24 -1.05
CA TRP A 23 -2.70 -12.07 -1.63
C TRP A 23 -2.76 -10.79 -2.46
N GLU A 24 -3.14 -10.93 -3.73
CA GLU A 24 -3.45 -9.84 -4.65
C GLU A 24 -4.86 -10.09 -5.19
N ALA A 25 -5.85 -9.39 -4.63
CA ALA A 25 -7.21 -9.48 -5.13
C ALA A 25 -7.31 -8.74 -6.46
N ASP A 26 -7.63 -9.47 -7.53
CA ASP A 26 -8.12 -8.83 -8.74
C ASP A 26 -9.58 -8.41 -8.53
N THR A 27 -9.78 -7.11 -8.33
CA THR A 27 -11.10 -6.51 -8.17
C THR A 27 -11.55 -5.81 -9.45
N SER A 28 -10.89 -6.02 -10.60
CA SER A 28 -11.25 -5.35 -11.84
C SER A 28 -12.59 -5.83 -12.42
N GLU A 29 -12.96 -7.08 -12.14
CA GLU A 29 -14.21 -7.69 -12.64
C GLU A 29 -15.42 -7.45 -11.74
N HIS A 30 -15.21 -7.19 -10.44
CA HIS A 30 -16.27 -7.07 -9.44
C HIS A 30 -16.14 -5.72 -8.72
N GLY A 31 -17.19 -4.90 -8.75
CA GLY A 31 -17.19 -3.58 -8.14
C GLY A 31 -16.85 -3.64 -6.63
N MET A 32 -15.73 -3.01 -6.25
CA MET A 32 -15.32 -2.80 -4.87
C MET A 32 -15.28 -1.31 -4.56
N GLU A 33 -15.37 -0.95 -3.27
CA GLU A 33 -15.02 0.40 -2.84
C GLU A 33 -13.64 0.80 -3.38
N CYS A 34 -13.51 2.06 -3.81
CA CYS A 34 -12.25 2.61 -4.34
C CYS A 34 -11.73 1.99 -5.66
N ILE A 35 -12.53 1.25 -6.43
CA ILE A 35 -12.12 0.66 -7.73
C ILE A 35 -11.70 1.67 -8.81
N ARG A 36 -12.06 2.96 -8.66
CA ARG A 36 -11.61 4.06 -9.54
C ARG A 36 -10.74 5.07 -8.80
N SER A 37 -10.19 4.69 -7.65
CA SER A 37 -9.37 5.61 -6.86
C SER A 37 -8.08 5.99 -7.59
N GLU A 38 -7.63 5.21 -8.57
CA GLU A 38 -6.54 5.56 -9.48
C GLU A 38 -6.84 6.78 -10.38
N GLU A 39 -8.12 7.08 -10.65
CA GLU A 39 -8.53 8.23 -11.46
C GLU A 39 -8.61 9.54 -10.65
N ILE A 40 -8.50 9.46 -9.31
CA ILE A 40 -8.66 10.64 -8.46
C ILE A 40 -7.53 11.65 -8.66
N LEU A 41 -6.30 11.19 -8.85
CA LEU A 41 -5.13 12.07 -8.97
C LEU A 41 -5.19 12.93 -10.24
N PRO A 42 -5.42 12.37 -11.45
CA PRO A 42 -5.66 13.18 -12.64
C PRO A 42 -6.84 14.14 -12.48
N THR A 43 -7.93 13.68 -11.88
CA THR A 43 -9.13 14.51 -11.68
C THR A 43 -8.86 15.70 -10.76
N LEU A 44 -8.14 15.48 -9.65
CA LEU A 44 -7.74 16.55 -8.73
C LEU A 44 -6.81 17.55 -9.41
N ALA A 45 -5.85 17.08 -10.21
CA ALA A 45 -4.93 17.95 -10.96
C ALA A 45 -5.63 18.79 -12.04
N GLN A 46 -6.74 18.30 -12.61
CA GLN A 46 -7.53 19.06 -13.58
C GLN A 46 -8.43 20.12 -12.94
N MET A 47 -8.93 19.87 -11.73
CA MET A 47 -9.91 20.75 -11.06
C MET A 47 -9.29 21.73 -10.06
N PHE A 48 -8.12 21.42 -9.50
CA PHE A 48 -7.51 22.19 -8.41
C PHE A 48 -6.04 22.51 -8.68
N THR A 49 -5.58 23.61 -8.11
CA THR A 49 -4.15 23.88 -7.96
C THR A 49 -3.64 23.08 -6.76
N VAL A 50 -2.65 22.21 -6.98
CA VAL A 50 -1.99 21.45 -5.91
C VAL A 50 -1.03 22.37 -5.16
N GLU A 51 -1.27 22.57 -3.87
CA GLU A 51 -0.35 23.33 -3.00
C GLU A 51 0.62 22.40 -2.26
N CYS A 52 0.14 21.23 -1.86
CA CYS A 52 0.95 20.19 -1.24
C CYS A 52 0.43 18.82 -1.67
N PHE A 53 1.35 17.90 -1.96
CA PHE A 53 1.07 16.50 -2.24
C PHE A 53 2.10 15.64 -1.55
N VAL A 54 1.63 14.71 -0.72
CA VAL A 54 2.48 13.79 0.02
C VAL A 54 2.01 12.36 -0.32
N PRO A 55 2.73 11.65 -1.21
CA PRO A 55 2.40 10.28 -1.57
C PRO A 55 2.84 9.29 -0.48
N PHE A 56 2.08 8.22 -0.29
CA PHE A 56 2.38 7.17 0.67
C PHE A 56 2.00 5.80 0.09
N PHE A 57 2.76 4.80 0.51
CA PHE A 57 2.56 3.37 0.19
C PHE A 57 2.49 3.08 -1.31
N SER A 58 3.50 2.41 -1.86
CA SER A 58 3.43 1.78 -3.18
C SER A 58 3.55 0.24 -3.09
N LEU A 59 4.07 -0.25 -1.98
CA LEU A 59 4.37 -1.65 -1.69
C LEU A 59 4.05 -1.99 -0.23
N SER A 60 4.33 -1.10 0.73
CA SER A 60 4.25 -1.40 2.17
C SER A 60 2.91 -1.98 2.60
N ARG A 61 1.80 -1.48 2.03
CA ARG A 61 0.46 -1.92 2.40
C ARG A 61 0.24 -3.42 2.15
N ARG A 62 0.86 -3.98 1.11
CA ARG A 62 0.77 -5.42 0.79
C ARG A 62 1.38 -6.32 1.87
N PHE A 63 2.25 -5.79 2.71
CA PHE A 63 2.96 -6.55 3.74
C PHE A 63 2.56 -6.16 5.17
N PHE A 64 2.13 -4.92 5.37
CA PHE A 64 1.97 -4.34 6.71
C PHE A 64 0.55 -3.86 7.02
N ASP A 65 -0.43 -4.19 6.17
CA ASP A 65 -1.83 -3.95 6.48
C ASP A 65 -2.37 -4.91 7.55
N THR A 66 -3.67 -4.90 7.77
CA THR A 66 -4.31 -5.80 8.74
C THR A 66 -4.22 -7.28 8.35
N MET A 67 -3.96 -7.60 7.09
CA MET A 67 -3.88 -8.98 6.60
C MET A 67 -2.57 -9.65 7.02
N TYR A 68 -1.44 -8.96 6.90
CA TYR A 68 -0.11 -9.53 7.19
C TYR A 68 0.72 -8.76 8.23
N GLY A 69 0.37 -7.51 8.53
CA GLY A 69 1.05 -6.68 9.53
C GLY A 69 1.19 -7.32 10.92
N PRO A 70 0.20 -8.06 11.45
CA PRO A 70 0.34 -8.75 12.74
C PRO A 70 1.48 -9.78 12.81
N ASN A 71 2.05 -10.17 11.66
CA ASN A 71 3.16 -11.13 11.60
C ASN A 71 4.53 -10.54 11.98
N TYR A 72 4.63 -9.22 12.11
CA TYR A 72 5.90 -8.52 12.31
C TYR A 72 6.02 -8.05 13.76
N ASP A 73 7.08 -8.49 14.43
CA ASP A 73 7.47 -7.97 15.75
C ASP A 73 8.69 -7.05 15.60
N LEU A 74 8.51 -5.75 15.81
CA LEU A 74 9.60 -4.76 15.65
C LEU A 74 10.71 -4.86 16.70
N ASN A 75 10.53 -5.70 17.74
CA ASN A 75 11.61 -6.06 18.66
C ASN A 75 12.53 -7.14 18.07
N VAL A 76 12.10 -7.84 17.01
CA VAL A 76 12.91 -8.81 16.27
C VAL A 76 13.69 -8.08 15.17
N ALA A 77 15.02 -8.24 15.20
CA ALA A 77 15.92 -7.51 14.30
C ALA A 77 15.62 -7.75 12.80
N LEU A 78 15.27 -8.99 12.42
CA LEU A 78 14.93 -9.33 11.04
C LEU A 78 13.66 -8.62 10.57
N ASP A 79 12.63 -8.57 11.41
CA ASP A 79 11.31 -8.05 11.06
C ASP A 79 11.41 -6.53 10.89
N LYS A 80 12.15 -5.87 11.78
CA LYS A 80 12.51 -4.46 11.65
C LYS A 80 13.34 -4.18 10.39
N ALA A 81 14.29 -5.04 10.06
CA ALA A 81 15.11 -4.89 8.85
C ALA A 81 14.26 -5.02 7.58
N LEU A 82 13.31 -5.96 7.54
CA LEU A 82 12.37 -6.12 6.44
C LEU A 82 11.45 -4.92 6.29
N LEU A 83 10.91 -4.39 7.41
CA LEU A 83 10.12 -3.17 7.39
C LEU A 83 10.90 -2.00 6.80
N ASN A 84 12.12 -1.77 7.30
CA ASN A 84 12.96 -0.68 6.82
C ASN A 84 13.30 -0.84 5.33
N TRP A 85 13.61 -2.05 4.89
CA TRP A 85 13.93 -2.32 3.50
C TRP A 85 12.73 -2.08 2.56
N ILE A 86 11.53 -2.57 2.92
CA ILE A 86 10.32 -2.32 2.14
C ILE A 86 9.96 -0.82 2.14
N TRP A 87 10.16 -0.14 3.27
CA TRP A 87 9.97 1.31 3.37
C TRP A 87 10.91 2.08 2.44
N GLU A 88 12.19 1.71 2.41
CA GLU A 88 13.18 2.32 1.50
C GLU A 88 12.79 2.11 0.04
N LEU A 89 12.28 0.93 -0.33
CA LEU A 89 11.74 0.68 -1.66
C LEU A 89 10.55 1.58 -1.97
N ASP A 90 9.61 1.75 -1.02
CA ASP A 90 8.49 2.68 -1.18
C ASP A 90 8.95 4.10 -1.46
N VAL A 91 9.87 4.62 -0.64
CA VAL A 91 10.44 5.96 -0.82
C VAL A 91 11.10 6.08 -2.19
N TYR A 92 11.89 5.07 -2.59
CA TYR A 92 12.56 5.05 -3.88
C TYR A 92 11.55 5.06 -5.04
N TYR A 93 10.59 4.14 -5.06
CA TYR A 93 9.66 4.00 -6.18
C TYR A 93 8.67 5.16 -6.28
N LEU A 94 8.27 5.76 -5.16
CA LEU A 94 7.44 6.98 -5.14
C LEU A 94 8.23 8.20 -5.61
N SER A 95 9.46 8.40 -5.10
CA SER A 95 10.28 9.57 -5.46
C SER A 95 10.80 9.53 -6.90
N THR A 96 10.91 8.33 -7.48
CA THR A 96 11.31 8.14 -8.89
C THR A 96 10.10 7.98 -9.83
N GLU A 97 8.87 8.09 -9.32
CA GLU A 97 7.61 7.95 -10.07
C GLU A 97 7.48 6.62 -10.84
N GLN A 98 8.24 5.59 -10.44
CA GLN A 98 8.19 4.27 -11.04
C GLN A 98 6.97 3.47 -10.59
N LEU A 99 6.49 3.71 -9.37
CA LEU A 99 5.21 3.20 -8.88
C LEU A 99 4.32 4.36 -8.45
N ARG A 100 3.02 4.18 -8.61
CA ARG A 100 2.01 5.13 -8.13
C ARG A 100 1.75 4.93 -6.63
N PRO A 101 1.40 5.99 -5.90
CA PRO A 101 0.94 5.84 -4.52
C PRO A 101 -0.42 5.14 -4.48
N GLU A 102 -0.58 4.26 -3.49
CA GLU A 102 -1.86 3.67 -3.09
C GLU A 102 -2.65 4.60 -2.16
N THR A 103 -1.97 5.53 -1.46
CA THR A 103 -2.63 6.54 -0.65
C THR A 103 -1.86 7.86 -0.66
N PHE A 104 -2.53 8.96 -0.38
CA PHE A 104 -1.88 10.28 -0.35
C PHE A 104 -2.64 11.25 0.55
N PHE A 105 -1.93 12.30 0.93
CA PHE A 105 -2.50 13.47 1.58
C PHE A 105 -2.15 14.68 0.73
N GLY A 106 -3.06 15.64 0.63
CA GLY A 106 -2.77 16.84 -0.15
C GLY A 106 -3.60 18.04 0.27
N ILE A 107 -3.06 19.22 -0.04
CA ILE A 107 -3.73 20.50 0.10
C ILE A 107 -3.99 21.02 -1.31
N TYR A 108 -5.26 21.30 -1.58
CA TYR A 108 -5.75 21.69 -2.90
C TYR A 108 -6.51 23.00 -2.80
N ARG A 109 -6.17 23.94 -3.67
CA ARG A 109 -6.88 25.21 -3.81
C ARG A 109 -7.74 25.18 -5.06
N LYS A 110 -9.00 25.61 -4.94
CA LYS A 110 -9.89 25.76 -6.10
C LYS A 110 -9.25 26.68 -7.13
N GLY A 111 -9.15 26.21 -8.38
CA GLY A 111 -8.78 27.06 -9.50
C GLY A 111 -9.79 28.20 -9.63
N THR A 112 -9.31 29.42 -9.82
CA THR A 112 -10.15 30.58 -10.17
C THR A 112 -10.81 30.35 -11.51
#